data_AF-A0AAN6KG87-F1
#
_entry.id   AF-A0AAN6KG87-F1
#
_cell.length_a   1.000
_cell.length_b   1.000
_cell.length_c   1.000
_cell.angle_alpha   90.00
_cell.angle_beta   90.00
_cell.angle_gamma   90.00
#
_symmetry.space_group_name_H-M   'P 1'
#
loop_
_entity.id
_entity.type
_entity.pdbx_description
1 polymer ?
#
loop_
_entity_poly.entity_id
_entity_poly.type
_entity_poly.pdbx_seq_one_letter_code
_entity_poly.pdbx_strand_id
1 'polypeptide(L)'
;MFTEKGIEILSKYGLDNHILSTSHEALRCLANVLLLNEPSRQIFADFGFDSKAAERLKTDDRDDEFLVSRILLLLTYNSRVNFEELTEQHNLTGSINKHIVRHAKDLDKNKRSESQSGPMEEAAMVETLKLMFNITHHYPSLIARFQPGIEPLVDLLFHYPLPTPPLQPPITYIINALLNLDLAPASQGSEPTSEVVTSPLFPHANPTKVIDRMISIFDRALRDQPERDLDAAAAPLCTLLRSAYELANSDIKVWMRGKLLPQERDRDQPLGKGEALSSRLLRLSCSPGLPTLRENISCLLFELSDKDADTFVRNIGYGYASGFLASHGIEFSGNATGARNVGSESEAGVNPITGQRLSAEEGRDGSGGQEMSDEEKEREAERLFVLFERLRATGVVDAVNPVQKAVDEGRFEEIP
;
A
#
# COMPACT_ATOMS: atom_id res chain seq x y z
N MET A 1 17.57 -16.97 -33.90
CA MET A 1 17.26 -15.68 -33.22
C MET A 1 18.08 -15.51 -31.96
N PHE A 2 18.16 -16.50 -31.06
CA PHE A 2 18.90 -16.43 -29.79
C PHE A 2 20.45 -16.48 -29.88
N THR A 3 21.02 -16.38 -31.07
CA THR A 3 22.48 -16.35 -31.27
C THR A 3 22.98 -14.91 -31.29
N GLU A 4 24.27 -14.67 -31.00
CA GLU A 4 24.88 -13.32 -31.08
C GLU A 4 24.57 -12.62 -32.41
N LYS A 5 24.82 -13.31 -33.53
CA LYS A 5 24.51 -12.81 -34.88
C LYS A 5 23.02 -12.54 -35.08
N GLY A 6 22.15 -13.34 -34.46
CA GLY A 6 20.70 -13.15 -34.54
C GLY A 6 20.25 -11.88 -33.80
N ILE A 7 20.80 -11.66 -32.61
CA ILE A 7 20.55 -10.45 -31.80
C ILE A 7 21.09 -9.23 -32.53
N GLU A 8 22.33 -9.28 -33.03
CA GLU A 8 22.95 -8.18 -33.79
C GLU A 8 22.10 -7.77 -35.01
N ILE A 9 21.63 -8.74 -35.79
CA ILE A 9 20.79 -8.47 -36.97
C ILE A 9 19.46 -7.83 -36.54
N LEU A 10 18.76 -8.41 -35.56
CA LEU A 10 17.49 -7.87 -35.08
C LEU A 10 17.64 -6.44 -34.53
N SER A 11 18.70 -6.18 -33.76
CA SER A 11 19.00 -4.85 -33.23
C SER A 11 19.26 -3.84 -34.35
N LYS A 12 20.04 -4.20 -35.38
CA LYS A 12 20.27 -3.32 -36.53
C LYS A 12 18.98 -3.01 -37.29
N TYR A 13 18.15 -4.02 -37.56
CA TYR A 13 16.86 -3.80 -38.21
C TYR A 13 15.87 -3.01 -37.34
N GLY A 14 15.95 -3.14 -36.02
CA GLY A 14 15.03 -2.48 -35.08
C GLY A 14 15.43 -1.06 -34.67
N LEU A 15 16.72 -0.74 -34.61
CA LEU A 15 17.22 0.53 -34.07
C LEU A 15 17.90 1.42 -35.14
N ASP A 16 18.47 0.83 -36.20
CA ASP A 16 19.18 1.58 -37.24
C ASP A 16 18.35 1.78 -38.52
N ASN A 17 17.20 1.12 -38.65
CA ASN A 17 16.37 1.17 -39.85
C ASN A 17 15.39 2.35 -39.83
N HIS A 18 15.28 3.06 -40.94
CA HIS A 18 14.34 4.18 -41.08
C HIS A 18 12.93 3.75 -41.49
N ILE A 19 12.74 2.51 -41.95
CA ILE A 19 11.42 1.97 -42.31
C ILE A 19 10.72 1.46 -41.05
N LEU A 20 9.79 2.26 -40.52
CA LEU A 20 9.10 2.00 -39.24
C LEU A 20 8.44 0.61 -39.17
N SER A 21 7.77 0.15 -40.23
CA SER A 21 7.12 -1.16 -40.23
C SER A 21 8.10 -2.30 -39.98
N THR A 22 9.22 -2.32 -40.71
CA THR A 22 10.29 -3.31 -40.50
C THR A 22 10.95 -3.13 -39.14
N SER A 23 11.14 -1.89 -38.71
CA SER A 23 11.73 -1.55 -37.42
C SER A 23 10.90 -2.11 -36.26
N HIS A 24 9.60 -1.87 -36.26
CA HIS A 24 8.70 -2.29 -35.18
C HIS A 24 8.58 -3.82 -35.11
N GLU A 25 8.54 -4.52 -36.25
CA GLU A 25 8.58 -5.99 -36.26
C GLU A 25 9.89 -6.54 -35.69
N ALA A 26 11.03 -5.93 -36.06
CA ALA A 26 12.33 -6.33 -35.52
C ALA A 26 12.42 -6.07 -34.01
N LEU A 27 11.93 -4.91 -33.52
CA LEU A 27 11.87 -4.58 -32.10
C LEU A 27 10.93 -5.51 -31.32
N ARG A 28 9.79 -5.92 -31.88
CA ARG A 28 8.90 -6.94 -31.29
C ARG A 28 9.61 -8.28 -31.16
N CYS A 29 10.28 -8.74 -32.22
CA CYS A 29 11.08 -9.97 -32.17
C CYS A 29 12.19 -9.86 -31.13
N LEU A 30 12.89 -8.73 -31.07
CA LEU A 30 13.96 -8.49 -30.11
C LEU A 30 13.45 -8.50 -28.67
N ALA A 31 12.35 -7.79 -28.36
CA ALA A 31 11.76 -7.78 -27.02
C ALA A 31 11.38 -9.20 -26.56
N ASN A 32 10.81 -10.02 -27.45
CA ASN A 32 10.51 -11.43 -27.15
C ASN A 32 11.77 -12.27 -26.92
N VAL A 33 12.83 -12.04 -27.70
CA VAL A 33 14.14 -12.72 -27.50
C VAL A 33 14.72 -12.39 -26.13
N LEU A 34 14.74 -11.11 -25.75
CA LEU A 34 15.24 -10.64 -24.45
C LEU A 34 14.40 -11.13 -23.26
N LEU A 35 13.10 -11.31 -23.47
CA LEU A 35 12.18 -11.86 -22.47
C LEU A 35 12.44 -13.36 -22.25
N LEU A 36 12.52 -14.14 -23.33
CA LEU A 36 12.59 -15.60 -23.28
C LEU A 36 13.99 -16.14 -23.00
N ASN A 37 15.04 -15.42 -23.37
CA ASN A 37 16.43 -15.86 -23.23
C ASN A 37 17.25 -14.81 -22.47
N GLU A 38 17.31 -14.92 -21.15
CA GLU A 38 18.01 -13.97 -20.29
C GLU A 38 19.46 -13.63 -20.73
N PRO A 39 20.32 -14.59 -21.12
CA PRO A 39 21.67 -14.29 -21.61
C PRO A 39 21.72 -13.32 -22.81
N SER A 40 20.66 -13.26 -23.62
CA SER A 40 20.62 -12.33 -24.76
C SER A 40 20.60 -10.86 -24.36
N ARG A 41 20.22 -10.53 -23.12
CA ARG A 41 20.24 -9.16 -22.58
C ARG A 41 21.67 -8.63 -22.48
N GLN A 42 22.59 -9.45 -21.97
CA GLN A 42 23.99 -9.06 -21.89
C GLN A 42 24.61 -8.97 -23.29
N ILE A 43 24.31 -9.91 -24.18
CA ILE A 43 24.78 -9.85 -25.57
C ILE A 43 24.31 -8.57 -26.27
N PHE A 44 23.06 -8.18 -26.06
CA PHE A 44 22.51 -6.93 -26.60
C PHE A 44 23.27 -5.69 -26.08
N ALA A 45 23.58 -5.67 -24.78
CA ALA A 45 24.35 -4.61 -24.13
C ALA A 45 25.82 -4.58 -24.58
N ASP A 46 26.46 -5.74 -24.72
CA ASP A 46 27.87 -5.87 -25.14
C ASP A 46 28.09 -5.31 -26.56
N PHE A 47 27.07 -5.34 -27.41
CA PHE A 47 27.09 -4.71 -28.73
C PHE A 47 26.79 -3.20 -28.70
N GLY A 48 26.53 -2.59 -27.53
CA GLY A 48 26.24 -1.17 -27.37
C GLY A 48 24.87 -0.74 -27.89
N PHE A 49 23.90 -1.67 -27.98
CA PHE A 49 22.55 -1.35 -28.46
C PHE A 49 21.64 -0.75 -27.37
N ASP A 50 22.04 -0.82 -26.11
CA ASP A 50 21.41 -0.15 -24.97
C ASP A 50 21.45 1.38 -25.11
N SER A 51 22.60 1.94 -25.49
CA SER A 51 22.73 3.36 -25.87
C SER A 51 21.78 3.75 -27.01
N LYS A 52 21.70 2.91 -28.05
CA LYS A 52 20.80 3.16 -29.19
C LYS A 52 19.32 3.07 -28.80
N ALA A 53 18.96 2.14 -27.91
CA ALA A 53 17.62 2.04 -27.36
C ALA A 53 17.26 3.30 -26.56
N ALA A 54 18.16 3.79 -25.70
CA ALA A 54 17.97 5.05 -24.98
C ALA A 54 17.78 6.25 -25.92
N GLU A 55 18.56 6.33 -27.01
CA GLU A 55 18.37 7.35 -28.06
C GLU A 55 17.02 7.21 -28.78
N ARG A 56 16.63 5.98 -29.13
CA ARG A 56 15.35 5.71 -29.82
C ARG A 56 14.15 6.15 -29.00
N LEU A 57 14.23 6.01 -27.67
CA LEU A 57 13.16 6.41 -26.74
C LEU A 57 12.83 7.92 -26.79
N LYS A 58 13.71 8.77 -27.35
CA LYS A 58 13.43 10.21 -27.53
C LYS A 58 12.34 10.48 -28.57
N THR A 59 12.07 9.51 -29.46
CA THR A 59 11.11 9.60 -30.56
C THR A 59 9.68 9.69 -30.02
N ASP A 60 8.86 10.54 -30.63
CA ASP A 60 7.44 10.67 -30.28
C ASP A 60 6.59 9.70 -31.11
N ASP A 61 6.78 8.40 -30.87
CA ASP A 61 6.02 7.31 -31.47
C ASP A 61 5.62 6.29 -30.38
N ARG A 62 4.39 5.78 -30.43
CA ARG A 62 3.83 4.93 -29.35
C ARG A 62 4.27 3.48 -29.44
N ASP A 63 4.51 2.98 -30.65
CA ASP A 63 5.10 1.66 -30.83
C ASP A 63 6.56 1.67 -30.38
N ASP A 64 7.33 2.71 -30.74
CA ASP A 64 8.69 2.90 -30.24
C ASP A 64 8.71 3.00 -28.72
N GLU A 65 7.89 3.88 -28.12
CA GLU A 65 7.81 4.01 -26.67
C GLU A 65 7.53 2.66 -26.01
N PHE A 66 6.51 1.93 -26.48
CA PHE A 66 6.15 0.64 -25.94
C PHE A 66 7.29 -0.38 -26.04
N LEU A 67 7.84 -0.57 -27.23
CA LEU A 67 8.83 -1.62 -27.50
C LEU A 67 10.19 -1.29 -26.87
N VAL A 68 10.62 -0.04 -26.95
CA VAL A 68 11.90 0.41 -26.41
C VAL A 68 11.84 0.48 -24.89
N SER A 69 10.77 1.00 -24.28
CA SER A 69 10.59 0.94 -22.83
C SER A 69 10.63 -0.50 -22.32
N ARG A 70 10.00 -1.44 -23.04
CA ARG A 70 10.05 -2.87 -22.71
C ARG A 70 11.46 -3.46 -22.82
N ILE A 71 12.20 -3.15 -23.89
CA ILE A 71 13.57 -3.61 -24.05
C ILE A 71 14.43 -3.09 -22.90
N LEU A 72 14.40 -1.79 -22.63
CA LEU A 72 15.14 -1.17 -21.53
C LEU A 72 14.72 -1.73 -20.17
N LEU A 73 13.43 -2.01 -19.96
CA LEU A 73 12.93 -2.66 -18.75
C LEU A 73 13.53 -4.06 -18.58
N LEU A 74 13.60 -4.85 -19.65
CA LEU A 74 14.22 -6.18 -19.57
C LEU A 74 15.70 -6.09 -19.24
N LEU A 75 16.39 -5.06 -19.72
CA LEU A 75 17.80 -4.81 -19.40
C LEU A 75 18.02 -4.43 -17.93
N THR A 76 17.02 -3.99 -17.17
CA THR A 76 17.18 -3.78 -15.72
C THR A 76 17.35 -5.11 -14.96
N TYR A 77 17.06 -6.25 -15.59
CA TYR A 77 17.14 -7.57 -14.96
C TYR A 77 18.32 -8.39 -15.50
N ASN A 78 19.25 -8.73 -14.62
CA ASN A 78 20.38 -9.64 -14.91
C ASN A 78 21.23 -9.21 -16.12
N SER A 79 21.49 -7.89 -16.24
CA SER A 79 22.44 -7.33 -17.21
C SER A 79 23.41 -6.38 -16.51
N ARG A 80 24.52 -6.06 -17.18
CA ARG A 80 25.54 -5.10 -16.71
C ARG A 80 25.36 -3.70 -17.31
N VAL A 81 24.18 -3.40 -17.85
CA VAL A 81 23.86 -2.08 -18.41
C VAL A 81 23.97 -1.01 -17.31
N ASN A 82 24.65 0.08 -17.61
CA ASN A 82 24.80 1.20 -16.69
C ASN A 82 23.73 2.27 -16.97
N PHE A 83 22.63 2.24 -16.21
CA PHE A 83 21.54 3.21 -16.37
C PHE A 83 21.93 4.64 -15.95
N GLU A 84 22.96 4.83 -15.12
CA GLU A 84 23.50 6.15 -14.84
C GLU A 84 24.19 6.72 -16.09
N GLU A 85 24.98 5.90 -16.79
CA GLU A 85 25.61 6.29 -18.05
C GLU A 85 24.57 6.59 -19.14
N LEU A 86 23.55 5.75 -19.29
CA LEU A 86 22.45 6.01 -20.22
C LEU A 86 21.70 7.31 -19.88
N THR A 87 21.64 7.67 -18.60
CA THR A 87 21.03 8.93 -18.16
C THR A 87 21.89 10.11 -18.54
N GLU A 88 23.19 10.09 -18.24
CA GLU A 88 24.08 11.23 -18.50
C GLU A 88 24.39 11.43 -19.99
N GLN A 89 24.61 10.35 -20.74
CA GLN A 89 25.00 10.44 -22.15
C GLN A 89 23.80 10.52 -23.09
N HIS A 90 22.72 9.82 -22.77
CA HIS A 90 21.57 9.65 -23.68
C HIS A 90 20.27 10.29 -23.15
N ASN A 91 20.30 10.97 -21.99
CA ASN A 91 19.13 11.63 -21.39
C ASN A 91 17.92 10.68 -21.25
N LEU A 92 18.18 9.44 -20.80
CA LEU A 92 17.15 8.41 -20.63
C LEU A 92 16.01 8.86 -19.72
N THR A 93 16.32 9.36 -18.52
CA THR A 93 15.32 9.83 -17.55
C THR A 93 14.53 11.03 -18.07
N GLY A 94 15.16 11.94 -18.82
CA GLY A 94 14.48 13.04 -19.48
C GLY A 94 13.47 12.57 -20.53
N SER A 95 13.80 11.51 -21.28
CA SER A 95 12.88 10.89 -22.25
C SER A 95 11.68 10.23 -21.56
N ILE A 96 11.91 9.51 -20.47
CA ILE A 96 10.84 8.91 -19.65
C ILE A 96 9.91 9.99 -19.08
N ASN A 97 10.47 11.04 -18.46
CA ASN A 97 9.68 12.16 -17.94
C ASN A 97 8.84 12.82 -19.04
N LYS A 98 9.41 13.03 -20.23
CA LYS A 98 8.69 13.61 -21.37
C LYS A 98 7.49 12.76 -21.77
N HIS A 99 7.63 11.43 -21.79
CA HIS A 99 6.54 10.51 -22.09
C HIS A 99 5.43 10.56 -21.04
N ILE A 100 5.77 10.59 -19.75
CA ILE A 100 4.80 10.71 -18.65
C ILE A 100 4.03 12.04 -18.74
N VAL A 101 4.74 13.16 -18.93
CA VAL A 101 4.14 14.49 -19.12
C VAL A 101 3.16 14.49 -20.29
N ARG A 102 3.52 13.82 -21.39
CA ARG A 102 2.67 13.73 -22.58
C ARG A 102 1.42 12.90 -22.30
N HIS A 103 1.53 11.74 -21.65
CA HIS A 103 0.36 10.92 -21.25
C HIS A 103 -0.60 11.70 -20.35
N ALA A 104 -0.09 12.48 -19.39
CA ALA A 104 -0.92 13.36 -18.55
C ALA A 104 -1.67 14.41 -19.38
N LYS A 105 -0.97 15.08 -20.30
CA LYS A 105 -1.58 16.09 -21.21
C LYS A 105 -2.61 15.49 -22.16
N ASP A 106 -2.36 14.29 -22.68
CA ASP A 106 -3.25 13.64 -23.64
C ASP A 106 -4.52 13.13 -22.95
N LEU A 107 -4.42 12.68 -21.69
CA LEU A 107 -5.58 12.37 -20.85
C LEU A 107 -6.51 13.59 -20.68
N ASP A 108 -5.94 14.77 -20.41
CA ASP A 108 -6.71 16.01 -20.26
C ASP A 108 -7.41 16.44 -21.57
N LYS A 109 -6.75 16.23 -22.72
CA LYS A 109 -7.37 16.47 -24.03
C LYS A 109 -8.50 15.49 -24.31
N ASN A 110 -8.26 14.20 -24.09
CA ASN A 110 -9.23 13.12 -24.31
C ASN A 110 -10.50 13.31 -23.47
N LYS A 111 -10.37 13.84 -22.26
CA LYS A 111 -11.52 14.26 -21.44
C LYS A 111 -12.36 15.36 -22.08
N ARG A 112 -11.73 16.30 -22.78
CA ARG A 112 -12.42 17.41 -23.46
C ARG A 112 -13.08 16.97 -24.77
N SER A 113 -12.54 15.92 -25.42
CA SER A 113 -13.03 15.41 -26.71
C SER A 113 -13.90 14.15 -26.61
N GLU A 114 -14.16 13.62 -25.40
CA GLU A 114 -14.86 12.35 -25.16
C GLU A 114 -14.27 11.14 -25.90
N SER A 115 -13.00 11.22 -26.32
CA SER A 115 -12.30 10.13 -26.99
C SER A 115 -11.62 9.22 -25.97
N GLN A 116 -11.79 7.91 -26.11
CA GLN A 116 -11.01 6.94 -25.33
C GLN A 116 -9.55 6.94 -25.79
N SER A 117 -8.61 6.83 -24.85
CA SER A 117 -7.21 6.60 -25.16
C SER A 117 -7.06 5.28 -25.92
N GLY A 118 -6.19 5.26 -26.93
CA GLY A 118 -5.99 4.08 -27.76
C GLY A 118 -5.28 2.96 -26.98
N PRO A 119 -5.56 1.66 -27.25
CA PRO A 119 -4.92 0.55 -26.55
C PRO A 119 -3.38 0.58 -26.55
N MET A 120 -2.76 1.08 -27.63
CA MET A 120 -1.31 1.24 -27.73
C MET A 120 -0.77 2.36 -26.83
N GLU A 121 -1.52 3.45 -26.67
CA GLU A 121 -1.12 4.57 -25.83
C GLU A 121 -1.07 4.13 -24.35
N GLU A 122 -2.09 3.41 -23.90
CA GLU A 122 -2.11 2.82 -22.56
C GLU A 122 -1.00 1.79 -22.37
N ALA A 123 -0.79 0.90 -23.34
CA ALA A 123 0.27 -0.10 -23.28
C ALA A 123 1.67 0.56 -23.17
N ALA A 124 1.92 1.61 -23.96
CA ALA A 124 3.16 2.35 -23.94
C ALA A 124 3.38 3.06 -22.59
N MET A 125 2.34 3.72 -22.05
CA MET A 125 2.38 4.32 -20.72
C MET A 125 2.74 3.29 -19.65
N VAL A 126 2.10 2.11 -19.69
CA VAL A 126 2.35 1.04 -18.72
C VAL A 126 3.81 0.57 -18.76
N GLU A 127 4.40 0.37 -19.94
CA GLU A 127 5.81 -0.02 -20.04
C GLU A 127 6.75 1.08 -19.56
N THR A 128 6.45 2.35 -19.87
CA THR A 128 7.21 3.52 -19.38
C THR A 128 7.17 3.62 -17.85
N LEU A 129 6.01 3.39 -17.22
CA LEU A 129 5.86 3.40 -15.76
C LEU A 129 6.63 2.25 -15.09
N LYS A 130 6.60 1.05 -15.68
CA LYS A 130 7.40 -0.09 -15.20
C LYS A 130 8.89 0.19 -15.28
N LEU A 131 9.36 0.74 -16.41
CA LEU A 131 10.75 1.13 -16.59
C LEU A 131 11.19 2.15 -15.53
N MET A 132 10.38 3.18 -15.32
CA MET A 132 10.62 4.19 -14.29
C MET A 132 10.72 3.56 -12.89
N PHE A 133 9.77 2.70 -12.53
CA PHE A 133 9.76 2.00 -11.25
C PHE A 133 11.06 1.19 -11.05
N ASN A 134 11.46 0.41 -12.05
CA ASN A 134 12.66 -0.41 -11.96
C ASN A 134 13.94 0.43 -11.87
N ILE A 135 14.06 1.49 -12.66
CA ILE A 135 15.23 2.38 -12.59
C ILE A 135 15.31 3.01 -11.20
N THR A 136 14.21 3.56 -10.69
CA THR A 136 14.19 4.20 -9.36
C THR A 136 14.43 3.22 -8.22
N HIS A 137 14.02 1.96 -8.38
CA HIS A 137 14.26 0.90 -7.39
C HIS A 137 15.73 0.46 -7.36
N HIS A 138 16.34 0.21 -8.52
CA HIS A 138 17.70 -0.33 -8.62
C HIS A 138 18.79 0.76 -8.61
N TYR A 139 18.45 2.00 -8.99
CA TYR A 139 19.38 3.13 -9.06
C TYR A 139 18.84 4.33 -8.26
N PRO A 140 18.89 4.29 -6.92
CA PRO A 140 18.38 5.37 -6.06
C PRO A 140 19.01 6.75 -6.34
N SER A 141 20.25 6.78 -6.83
CA SER A 141 20.96 8.00 -7.27
C SER A 141 20.18 8.78 -8.36
N LEU A 142 19.35 8.08 -9.14
CA LEU A 142 18.59 8.67 -10.24
C LEU A 142 17.20 9.18 -9.84
N ILE A 143 16.72 8.92 -8.61
CA ILE A 143 15.37 9.31 -8.15
C ILE A 143 15.14 10.82 -8.35
N ALA A 144 16.13 11.66 -8.02
CA ALA A 144 16.03 13.11 -8.18
C ALA A 144 15.79 13.54 -9.64
N ARG A 145 16.24 12.76 -10.63
CA ARG A 145 16.03 13.05 -12.06
C ARG A 145 14.57 12.88 -12.49
N PHE A 146 13.75 12.17 -11.70
CA PHE A 146 12.33 11.92 -11.97
C PHE A 146 11.38 12.87 -11.24
N GLN A 147 11.89 13.86 -10.49
CA GLN A 147 11.09 14.90 -9.85
C GLN A 147 10.09 15.59 -10.80
N PRO A 148 10.45 15.94 -12.06
CA PRO A 148 9.49 16.53 -13.01
C PRO A 148 8.31 15.62 -13.37
N GLY A 149 8.40 14.31 -13.11
CA GLY A 149 7.35 13.34 -13.35
C GLY A 149 6.28 13.27 -12.26
N ILE A 150 6.52 13.83 -11.06
CA ILE A 150 5.59 13.69 -9.91
C ILE A 150 4.23 14.32 -10.19
N GLU A 151 4.18 15.59 -10.59
CA GLU A 151 2.93 16.29 -10.88
C GLU A 151 2.14 15.59 -12.01
N PRO A 152 2.74 15.25 -13.17
CA PRO A 152 2.09 14.43 -14.19
C PRO A 152 1.54 13.09 -13.68
N LEU A 153 2.28 12.37 -12.81
CA LEU A 153 1.81 11.10 -12.24
C LEU A 153 0.63 11.29 -11.29
N VAL A 154 0.66 12.35 -10.47
CA VAL A 154 -0.47 12.71 -9.61
C VAL A 154 -1.69 13.09 -10.44
N ASP A 155 -1.51 13.84 -11.52
CA ASP A 155 -2.58 14.17 -12.46
C ASP A 155 -3.16 12.92 -13.12
N LEU A 156 -2.30 11.99 -13.58
CA LEU A 156 -2.75 10.70 -14.11
C LEU A 156 -3.55 9.92 -13.07
N LEU A 157 -3.05 9.77 -11.84
CA LEU A 157 -3.75 9.06 -10.76
C LEU A 157 -5.12 9.71 -10.45
N PHE A 158 -5.16 11.03 -10.44
CA PHE A 158 -6.36 11.78 -10.13
C PHE A 158 -7.40 11.70 -11.24
N HIS A 159 -6.96 11.86 -12.48
CA HIS A 159 -7.85 12.07 -13.62
C HIS A 159 -8.20 10.77 -14.37
N TYR A 160 -7.37 9.72 -14.31
CA TYR A 160 -7.59 8.51 -15.09
C TYR A 160 -8.83 7.74 -14.59
N PRO A 161 -9.71 7.24 -15.50
CA PRO A 161 -10.92 6.50 -15.11
C PRO A 161 -10.55 5.21 -14.35
N LEU A 162 -11.27 4.90 -13.26
CA LEU A 162 -10.93 3.70 -12.48
C LEU A 162 -11.35 2.44 -13.24
N PRO A 163 -10.43 1.49 -13.45
CA PRO A 163 -10.79 0.18 -13.97
C PRO A 163 -11.64 -0.58 -12.94
N THR A 164 -12.30 -1.64 -13.39
CA THR A 164 -12.97 -2.60 -12.51
C THR A 164 -12.29 -3.96 -12.71
N PRO A 165 -11.53 -4.47 -11.73
CA PRO A 165 -11.34 -3.91 -10.39
C PRO A 165 -10.34 -2.72 -10.33
N PRO A 166 -10.33 -1.88 -9.26
CA PRO A 166 -9.66 -0.56 -9.26
C PRO A 166 -8.12 -0.56 -9.30
N LEU A 167 -7.49 -1.60 -8.75
CA LEU A 167 -6.03 -1.75 -8.71
C LEU A 167 -5.57 -2.62 -9.88
N GLN A 168 -5.79 -2.11 -11.09
CA GLN A 168 -5.33 -2.71 -12.34
C GLN A 168 -4.51 -1.68 -13.13
N PRO A 169 -3.74 -2.11 -14.14
CA PRO A 169 -3.09 -1.18 -15.05
C PRO A 169 -4.11 -0.20 -15.66
N PRO A 170 -3.74 1.07 -15.85
CA PRO A 170 -2.45 1.68 -15.53
C PRO A 170 -2.31 2.15 -14.07
N ILE A 171 -3.40 2.20 -13.29
CA ILE A 171 -3.44 2.74 -11.91
C ILE A 171 -2.38 2.09 -11.02
N THR A 172 -2.24 0.76 -11.05
CA THR A 172 -1.24 0.05 -10.23
C THR A 172 0.19 0.53 -10.52
N TYR A 173 0.54 0.76 -11.79
CA TYR A 173 1.88 1.19 -12.17
C TYR A 173 2.13 2.67 -11.91
N ILE A 174 1.09 3.50 -11.93
CA ILE A 174 1.17 4.90 -11.48
C ILE A 174 1.48 4.95 -9.97
N ILE A 175 0.76 4.16 -9.18
CA ILE A 175 1.00 4.05 -7.72
C ILE A 175 2.42 3.56 -7.44
N ASN A 176 2.85 2.50 -8.12
CA ASN A 176 4.22 1.96 -7.96
C ASN A 176 5.28 3.00 -8.32
N ALA A 177 5.11 3.72 -9.43
CA ALA A 177 6.05 4.77 -9.83
C ALA A 177 6.16 5.87 -8.77
N LEU A 178 5.04 6.32 -8.19
CA LEU A 178 5.02 7.35 -7.14
C LEU A 178 5.72 6.89 -5.84
N LEU A 179 5.69 5.60 -5.51
CA LEU A 179 6.29 5.09 -4.27
C LEU A 179 7.80 5.25 -4.17
N ASN A 180 8.50 5.16 -5.28
CA ASN A 180 9.96 5.26 -5.30
C ASN A 180 10.46 6.71 -5.41
N LEU A 181 9.54 7.68 -5.53
CA LEU A 181 9.89 9.09 -5.67
C LEU A 181 9.93 9.78 -4.33
N ASP A 182 10.77 10.81 -4.23
CA ASP A 182 10.72 11.72 -3.11
C ASP A 182 9.56 12.70 -3.29
N LEU A 183 8.46 12.44 -2.56
CA LEU A 183 7.23 13.22 -2.62
C LEU A 183 7.26 14.44 -1.69
N ALA A 184 8.36 14.66 -0.96
CA ALA A 184 8.50 15.81 -0.10
C ALA A 184 8.39 17.11 -0.93
N PRO A 185 7.77 18.17 -0.37
CA PRO A 185 7.74 19.46 -1.03
C PRO A 185 9.18 19.93 -1.28
N ALA A 186 9.52 20.25 -2.52
CA ALA A 186 10.84 20.72 -2.89
C ALA A 186 11.20 22.00 -2.11
N SER A 187 11.96 21.88 -1.02
CA SER A 187 12.54 23.03 -0.34
C SER A 187 13.80 22.63 0.42
N GLN A 188 14.97 22.88 -0.20
CA GLN A 188 16.26 23.09 0.47
C GLN A 188 17.39 23.48 -0.51
N GLY A 189 17.20 24.57 -1.25
CA GLY A 189 18.24 25.15 -2.09
C GLY A 189 18.02 26.64 -2.33
N SER A 190 18.63 27.47 -1.48
CA SER A 190 18.88 28.91 -1.64
C SER A 190 17.68 29.86 -1.86
N GLU A 191 17.55 30.78 -0.89
CA GLU A 191 16.80 32.04 -0.86
C GLU A 191 15.30 32.01 -0.45
N PRO A 192 14.89 32.88 0.51
CA PRO A 192 13.50 33.05 0.90
C PRO A 192 12.80 34.02 -0.05
N THR A 193 12.52 33.60 -1.27
CA THR A 193 11.48 34.25 -2.07
C THR A 193 10.16 33.54 -1.79
N SER A 194 9.12 34.32 -1.51
CA SER A 194 7.80 33.88 -1.04
C SER A 194 6.97 33.15 -2.12
N GLU A 195 7.55 32.16 -2.81
CA GLU A 195 6.80 31.25 -3.65
C GLU A 195 6.35 30.07 -2.79
N VAL A 196 5.04 30.01 -2.53
CA VAL A 196 4.40 28.92 -1.80
C VAL A 196 4.76 27.62 -2.50
N VAL A 197 5.64 26.82 -1.89
CA VAL A 197 6.02 25.49 -2.41
C VAL A 197 4.75 24.64 -2.44
N THR A 198 4.16 24.49 -3.63
CA THR A 198 2.98 23.67 -3.82
C THR A 198 3.44 22.21 -3.97
N SER A 199 3.10 21.37 -2.99
CA SER A 199 3.29 19.93 -3.13
C SER A 199 2.24 19.41 -4.12
N PRO A 200 2.61 18.63 -5.15
CA PRO A 200 1.64 18.00 -6.05
C PRO A 200 0.62 17.12 -5.30
N LEU A 201 1.01 16.52 -4.17
CA LEU A 201 0.11 15.76 -3.31
C LEU A 201 -0.91 16.62 -2.57
N PHE A 202 -0.58 17.90 -2.31
CA PHE A 202 -1.41 18.84 -1.54
C PHE A 202 -1.62 20.15 -2.32
N PRO A 203 -2.42 20.14 -3.40
CA PRO A 203 -2.68 21.34 -4.19
C PRO A 203 -3.31 22.45 -3.35
N HIS A 204 -2.84 23.69 -3.49
CA HIS A 204 -3.29 24.84 -2.67
C HIS A 204 -4.81 25.05 -2.68
N ALA A 205 -5.47 24.86 -3.82
CA ALA A 205 -6.91 25.07 -3.96
C ALA A 205 -7.76 24.01 -3.23
N ASN A 206 -7.27 22.76 -3.17
CA ASN A 206 -7.91 21.68 -2.44
C ASN A 206 -6.84 20.67 -1.99
N PRO A 207 -6.24 20.88 -0.80
CA PRO A 207 -5.16 20.04 -0.30
C PRO A 207 -5.55 18.58 -0.07
N THR A 208 -6.84 18.29 0.08
CA THR A 208 -7.35 16.92 0.36
C THR A 208 -7.66 16.12 -0.89
N LYS A 209 -7.76 16.76 -2.06
CA LYS A 209 -8.29 16.17 -3.31
C LYS A 209 -7.56 14.88 -3.73
N VAL A 210 -6.23 14.89 -3.73
CA VAL A 210 -5.43 13.75 -4.20
C VAL A 210 -5.53 12.60 -3.20
N ILE A 211 -5.48 12.90 -1.91
CA ILE A 211 -5.60 11.89 -0.85
C ILE A 211 -7.00 11.29 -0.82
N ASP A 212 -8.06 12.09 -0.98
CA ASP A 212 -9.43 11.60 -1.08
C ASP A 212 -9.60 10.63 -2.26
N ARG A 213 -8.94 10.92 -3.39
CA ARG A 213 -8.88 10.00 -4.52
C ARG A 213 -8.17 8.69 -4.17
N MET A 214 -6.99 8.75 -3.53
CA MET A 214 -6.26 7.54 -3.09
C MET A 214 -7.10 6.70 -2.11
N ILE A 215 -7.75 7.33 -1.12
CA ILE A 215 -8.65 6.67 -0.17
C ILE A 215 -9.85 6.06 -0.91
N SER A 216 -10.42 6.75 -1.91
CA SER A 216 -11.53 6.23 -2.72
C SER A 216 -11.13 5.00 -3.53
N ILE A 217 -9.93 5.01 -4.14
CA ILE A 217 -9.37 3.85 -4.86
C ILE A 217 -9.18 2.69 -3.88
N PHE A 218 -8.63 2.98 -2.70
CA PHE A 218 -8.40 1.99 -1.66
C PHE A 218 -9.72 1.37 -1.19
N ASP A 219 -10.74 2.17 -0.83
CA ASP A 219 -12.04 1.66 -0.38
C ASP A 219 -12.73 0.77 -1.42
N ARG A 220 -12.70 1.19 -2.70
CA ARG A 220 -13.26 0.38 -3.80
C ARG A 220 -12.47 -0.90 -4.00
N ALA A 221 -11.14 -0.83 -3.94
CA ALA A 221 -10.29 -2.01 -4.09
C ALA A 221 -10.57 -3.04 -3.00
N LEU A 222 -10.70 -2.61 -1.74
CA LEU A 222 -11.02 -3.50 -0.62
C LEU A 222 -12.42 -4.16 -0.71
N ARG A 223 -13.30 -3.64 -1.57
CA ARG A 223 -14.65 -4.20 -1.80
C ARG A 223 -14.70 -5.11 -3.03
N ASP A 224 -14.07 -4.66 -4.12
CA ASP A 224 -14.29 -5.22 -5.45
C ASP A 224 -13.16 -6.15 -5.92
N GLN A 225 -11.97 -6.10 -5.30
CA GLN A 225 -10.86 -7.00 -5.63
C GLN A 225 -11.00 -8.37 -4.96
N PRO A 226 -10.67 -9.47 -5.65
CA PRO A 226 -10.51 -10.78 -5.03
C PRO A 226 -9.42 -10.76 -3.95
N GLU A 227 -9.69 -11.37 -2.79
CA GLU A 227 -8.75 -11.38 -1.65
C GLU A 227 -7.35 -11.91 -2.03
N ARG A 228 -7.28 -12.96 -2.86
CA ARG A 228 -6.01 -13.54 -3.32
C ARG A 228 -5.08 -12.57 -4.04
N ASP A 229 -5.64 -11.56 -4.71
CA ASP A 229 -4.92 -10.60 -5.54
C ASP A 229 -4.72 -9.26 -4.76
N LEU A 230 -5.44 -9.09 -3.66
CA LEU A 230 -5.49 -7.86 -2.89
C LEU A 230 -4.20 -7.60 -2.10
N ASP A 231 -3.55 -8.65 -1.57
CA ASP A 231 -2.38 -8.51 -0.69
C ASP A 231 -1.26 -7.71 -1.36
N ALA A 232 -0.84 -8.15 -2.55
CA ALA A 232 0.21 -7.51 -3.32
C ALA A 232 -0.25 -6.23 -4.01
N ALA A 233 -1.51 -6.16 -4.47
CA ALA A 233 -2.00 -5.01 -5.23
C ALA A 233 -2.25 -3.78 -4.35
N ALA A 234 -2.77 -3.97 -3.14
CA ALA A 234 -3.23 -2.88 -2.28
C ALA A 234 -2.14 -2.36 -1.32
N ALA A 235 -1.14 -3.17 -1.00
CA ALA A 235 -0.01 -2.77 -0.16
C ALA A 235 0.70 -1.50 -0.69
N PRO A 236 1.04 -1.38 -1.99
CA PRO A 236 1.62 -0.16 -2.56
C PRO A 236 0.79 1.11 -2.28
N LEU A 237 -0.53 1.04 -2.47
CA LEU A 237 -1.40 2.19 -2.22
C LEU A 237 -1.47 2.55 -0.73
N CYS A 238 -1.48 1.54 0.14
CA CYS A 238 -1.44 1.74 1.58
C CYS A 238 -0.12 2.41 2.00
N THR A 239 1.02 1.97 1.46
CA THR A 239 2.33 2.60 1.70
C THR A 239 2.35 4.05 1.19
N LEU A 240 1.75 4.33 0.04
CA LEU A 240 1.67 5.71 -0.49
C LEU A 240 0.82 6.62 0.41
N LEU A 241 -0.29 6.11 0.95
CA LEU A 241 -1.13 6.83 1.92
C LEU A 241 -0.37 7.15 3.22
N ARG A 242 0.47 6.21 3.68
CA ARG A 242 1.36 6.39 4.84
C ARG A 242 2.39 7.49 4.60
N SER A 243 3.11 7.42 3.47
CA SER A 243 4.06 8.46 3.07
C SER A 243 3.40 9.84 2.94
N ALA A 244 2.20 9.89 2.35
CA ALA A 244 1.44 11.13 2.27
C ALA A 244 1.03 11.65 3.65
N TYR A 245 0.61 10.77 4.57
CA TYR A 245 0.26 11.17 5.93
C TYR A 245 1.46 11.81 6.66
N GLU A 246 2.66 11.24 6.53
CA GLU A 246 3.87 11.79 7.15
C GLU A 246 4.19 13.21 6.64
N LEU A 247 4.01 13.45 5.34
CA LEU A 247 4.24 14.74 4.67
C LEU A 247 3.12 15.77 4.90
N ALA A 248 1.96 15.34 5.38
CA ALA A 248 0.80 16.21 5.56
C ALA A 248 0.96 17.20 6.73
N ASN A 249 0.37 18.38 6.59
CA ASN A 249 0.26 19.35 7.68
C ASN A 249 -0.78 18.88 8.74
N SER A 250 -0.87 19.60 9.87
CA SER A 250 -1.78 19.27 10.96
C SER A 250 -3.24 19.11 10.52
N ASP A 251 -3.72 20.00 9.65
CA ASP A 251 -5.13 20.06 9.25
C ASP A 251 -5.49 18.85 8.37
N ILE A 252 -4.61 18.51 7.43
CA ILE A 252 -4.77 17.33 6.57
C ILE A 252 -4.63 16.05 7.40
N LYS A 253 -3.72 15.99 8.37
CA LYS A 253 -3.61 14.85 9.29
C LYS A 253 -4.90 14.62 10.07
N VAL A 254 -5.53 15.68 10.60
CA VAL A 254 -6.84 15.60 11.27
C VAL A 254 -7.91 15.11 10.31
N TRP A 255 -7.94 15.63 9.08
CA TRP A 255 -8.88 15.19 8.05
C TRP A 255 -8.71 13.72 7.67
N MET A 256 -7.46 13.25 7.48
CA MET A 256 -7.15 11.84 7.17
C MET A 256 -7.57 10.91 8.30
N ARG A 257 -7.31 11.29 9.57
CA ARG A 257 -7.81 10.56 10.75
C ARG A 257 -9.33 10.43 10.72
N GLY A 258 -10.05 11.51 10.37
CA GLY A 258 -11.51 11.51 10.23
C GLY A 258 -12.06 10.57 9.14
N LYS A 259 -11.25 10.23 8.13
CA LYS A 259 -11.63 9.32 7.03
C LYS A 259 -11.24 7.87 7.26
N LEU A 260 -10.09 7.64 7.91
CA LEU A 260 -9.47 6.31 8.00
C LEU A 260 -9.66 5.65 9.37
N LEU A 261 -9.70 6.42 10.47
CA LEU A 261 -9.92 5.87 11.81
C LEU A 261 -11.41 5.72 12.11
N PRO A 262 -11.79 4.78 13.01
CA PRO A 262 -13.16 4.68 13.49
C PRO A 262 -13.67 6.00 14.08
N GLN A 263 -14.85 6.42 13.64
CA GLN A 263 -15.53 7.62 14.15
C GLN A 263 -16.46 7.27 15.31
N GLU A 264 -16.98 8.27 16.03
CA GLU A 264 -17.86 8.04 17.18
C GLU A 264 -19.09 7.16 16.86
N ARG A 265 -19.68 7.33 15.67
CA ARG A 265 -20.79 6.52 15.16
C ARG A 265 -20.42 5.05 14.93
N ASP A 266 -19.15 4.77 14.66
CA ASP A 266 -18.70 3.40 14.39
C ASP A 266 -18.62 2.59 15.70
N ARG A 267 -18.67 3.27 16.86
CA ARG A 267 -18.61 2.68 18.20
C ARG A 267 -19.98 2.27 18.75
N ASP A 268 -21.07 2.44 18.01
CA ASP A 268 -22.39 1.95 18.46
C ASP A 268 -22.46 0.40 18.42
N GLN A 269 -21.52 -0.23 17.71
CA GLN A 269 -21.30 -1.67 17.68
C GLN A 269 -19.81 -1.99 17.92
N PRO A 270 -19.43 -3.26 18.17
CA PRO A 270 -18.03 -3.64 18.23
C PRO A 270 -17.28 -3.21 16.97
N LEU A 271 -16.11 -2.58 17.14
CA LEU A 271 -15.30 -2.10 16.03
C LEU A 271 -14.97 -3.25 15.06
N GLY A 272 -14.94 -2.94 13.77
CA GLY A 272 -14.69 -3.91 12.71
C GLY A 272 -15.93 -4.70 12.25
N LYS A 273 -17.09 -4.61 12.92
CA LYS A 273 -18.34 -5.21 12.41
C LYS A 273 -19.08 -4.38 11.36
N GLY A 274 -18.75 -3.09 11.24
CA GLY A 274 -19.43 -2.19 10.30
C GLY A 274 -19.00 -2.32 8.85
N GLU A 275 -19.72 -1.61 7.98
CA GLU A 275 -19.45 -1.51 6.53
C GLU A 275 -18.61 -0.27 6.14
N ALA A 276 -18.22 0.53 7.12
CA ALA A 276 -17.32 1.67 6.92
C ALA A 276 -15.91 1.20 6.50
N LEU A 277 -15.16 2.07 5.83
CA LEU A 277 -13.76 1.81 5.47
C LEU A 277 -12.93 1.46 6.71
N SER A 278 -13.06 2.25 7.79
CA SER A 278 -12.43 2.00 9.09
C SER A 278 -12.65 0.57 9.59
N SER A 279 -13.89 0.07 9.51
CA SER A 279 -14.22 -1.30 9.92
C SER A 279 -13.61 -2.36 9.02
N ARG A 280 -13.58 -2.15 7.69
CA ARG A 280 -12.87 -3.05 6.75
C ARG A 280 -11.38 -3.10 7.05
N LEU A 281 -10.74 -1.95 7.28
CA LEU A 281 -9.32 -1.87 7.61
C LEU A 281 -8.99 -2.68 8.87
N LEU A 282 -9.81 -2.58 9.92
CA LEU A 282 -9.62 -3.36 11.15
C LEU A 282 -9.76 -4.87 10.94
N ARG A 283 -10.70 -5.32 10.10
CA ARG A 283 -10.80 -6.76 9.77
C ARG A 283 -9.56 -7.23 9.02
N LEU A 284 -9.10 -6.45 8.05
CA LEU A 284 -7.94 -6.77 7.22
C LEU A 284 -6.62 -6.70 8.00
N SER A 285 -6.50 -5.83 9.02
CA SER A 285 -5.36 -5.79 9.93
C SER A 285 -5.24 -7.04 10.82
N CYS A 286 -6.22 -7.93 10.80
CA CYS A 286 -6.16 -9.24 11.44
C CYS A 286 -6.30 -10.42 10.45
N SER A 287 -6.35 -10.18 9.13
CA SER A 287 -6.52 -11.26 8.15
C SER A 287 -5.24 -12.09 8.04
N PRO A 288 -5.28 -13.42 8.26
CA PRO A 288 -4.13 -14.29 8.10
C PRO A 288 -3.75 -14.51 6.63
N GLY A 289 -4.70 -14.31 5.69
CA GLY A 289 -4.50 -14.53 4.26
C GLY A 289 -3.79 -13.39 3.53
N LEU A 290 -3.56 -12.26 4.21
CA LEU A 290 -3.05 -11.01 3.62
C LEU A 290 -1.87 -10.45 4.42
N PRO A 291 -0.77 -11.20 4.63
CA PRO A 291 0.29 -10.81 5.55
C PRO A 291 0.92 -9.44 5.22
N THR A 292 1.12 -9.10 3.95
CA THR A 292 1.76 -7.83 3.55
C THR A 292 0.82 -6.64 3.76
N LEU A 293 -0.44 -6.77 3.38
CA LEU A 293 -1.45 -5.73 3.55
C LEU A 293 -1.83 -5.55 5.01
N ARG A 294 -1.95 -6.65 5.77
CA ARG A 294 -2.20 -6.64 7.22
C ARG A 294 -1.17 -5.78 7.94
N GLU A 295 0.10 -6.01 7.65
CA GLU A 295 1.22 -5.26 8.23
C GLU A 295 1.15 -3.78 7.86
N ASN A 296 0.96 -3.48 6.56
CA ASN A 296 0.86 -2.10 6.08
C ASN A 296 -0.34 -1.33 6.67
N ILE A 297 -1.51 -1.96 6.81
CA ILE A 297 -2.68 -1.35 7.43
C ILE A 297 -2.41 -1.07 8.91
N SER A 298 -1.75 -2.00 9.61
CA SER A 298 -1.45 -1.84 11.04
C SER A 298 -0.46 -0.69 11.27
N CYS A 299 0.59 -0.61 10.44
CA CYS A 299 1.49 0.56 10.41
C CYS A 299 0.74 1.86 10.11
N LEU A 300 -0.16 1.88 9.11
CA LEU A 300 -0.96 3.06 8.78
C LEU A 300 -1.81 3.52 9.97
N LEU A 301 -2.52 2.59 10.63
CA LEU A 301 -3.35 2.92 11.79
C LEU A 301 -2.52 3.40 12.99
N PHE A 302 -1.30 2.88 13.15
CA PHE A 302 -0.35 3.32 14.17
C PHE A 302 0.22 4.72 13.88
N GLU A 303 0.59 5.00 12.64
CA GLU A 303 1.02 6.34 12.18
C GLU A 303 -0.11 7.37 12.33
N LEU A 304 -1.34 7.01 11.96
CA LEU A 304 -2.54 7.84 12.20
C LEU A 304 -2.79 8.13 13.68
N SER A 305 -2.24 7.30 14.56
CA SER A 305 -2.31 7.42 16.02
C SER A 305 -1.05 8.05 16.62
N ASP A 306 -0.32 8.84 15.82
CA ASP A 306 0.88 9.56 16.24
C ASP A 306 2.03 8.67 16.72
N LYS A 307 2.03 7.39 16.31
CA LYS A 307 2.99 6.37 16.75
C LYS A 307 3.00 6.20 18.29
N ASP A 308 1.87 6.48 18.93
CA ASP A 308 1.67 6.35 20.36
C ASP A 308 0.78 5.14 20.65
N ALA A 309 1.26 4.22 21.51
CA ALA A 309 0.57 2.97 21.80
C ALA A 309 -0.78 3.19 22.50
N ASP A 310 -0.86 4.16 23.40
CA ASP A 310 -2.10 4.48 24.12
C ASP A 310 -3.15 5.09 23.19
N THR A 311 -2.75 6.03 22.33
CA THR A 311 -3.63 6.63 21.33
C THR A 311 -4.07 5.61 20.28
N PHE A 312 -3.17 4.69 19.88
CA PHE A 312 -3.49 3.59 18.99
C PHE A 312 -4.56 2.68 19.58
N VAL A 313 -4.36 2.17 20.80
CA VAL A 313 -5.35 1.33 21.49
C VAL A 313 -6.68 2.07 21.69
N ARG A 314 -6.63 3.36 22.06
CA ARG A 314 -7.84 4.19 22.20
C ARG A 314 -8.61 4.30 20.88
N ASN A 315 -7.91 4.46 19.75
CA ASN A 315 -8.53 4.64 18.44
C ASN A 315 -9.14 3.35 17.89
N ILE A 316 -8.46 2.22 18.02
CA ILE A 316 -8.85 0.97 17.34
C ILE A 316 -9.29 -0.17 18.27
N GLY A 317 -9.14 -0.02 19.58
CA GLY A 317 -9.41 -1.07 20.56
C GLY A 317 -8.22 -2.02 20.76
N TYR A 318 -8.05 -2.52 21.98
CA TYR A 318 -6.93 -3.38 22.34
C TYR A 318 -6.94 -4.72 21.59
N GLY A 319 -8.13 -5.24 21.25
CA GLY A 319 -8.26 -6.49 20.50
C GLY A 319 -7.55 -6.44 19.14
N TYR A 320 -7.66 -5.32 18.42
CA TYR A 320 -6.99 -5.12 17.13
C TYR A 320 -5.53 -4.68 17.28
N ALA A 321 -5.21 -3.91 18.33
CA ALA A 321 -3.87 -3.36 18.53
C ALA A 321 -2.84 -4.37 19.08
N SER A 322 -3.26 -5.27 19.97
CA SER A 322 -2.38 -6.13 20.76
C SER A 322 -1.40 -6.96 19.92
N GLY A 323 -1.88 -7.57 18.83
CA GLY A 323 -1.02 -8.39 17.95
C GLY A 323 0.11 -7.58 17.31
N PHE A 324 -0.20 -6.37 16.83
CA PHE A 324 0.77 -5.48 16.21
C PHE A 324 1.78 -4.94 17.24
N LEU A 325 1.31 -4.52 18.42
CA LEU A 325 2.18 -4.02 19.49
C LEU A 325 3.15 -5.10 19.97
N ALA A 326 2.67 -6.34 20.14
CA ALA A 326 3.49 -7.47 20.54
C ALA A 326 4.54 -7.84 19.48
N SER A 327 4.16 -7.88 18.19
CA SER A 327 5.11 -8.23 17.12
C SER A 327 6.20 -7.17 16.89
N HIS A 328 5.91 -5.91 17.23
CA HIS A 328 6.85 -4.78 17.11
C HIS A 328 7.60 -4.46 18.40
N GLY A 329 7.33 -5.18 19.50
CA GLY A 329 7.96 -4.93 20.80
C GLY A 329 7.63 -3.55 21.38
N ILE A 330 6.45 -3.00 21.06
CA ILE A 330 6.03 -1.68 21.54
C ILE A 330 5.34 -1.85 22.89
N GLU A 331 5.89 -1.19 23.92
CA GLU A 331 5.33 -1.23 25.27
C GLU A 331 4.03 -0.41 25.36
N PHE A 332 3.03 -1.00 26.01
CA PHE A 332 1.74 -0.38 26.24
C PHE A 332 1.56 -0.08 27.73
N SER A 333 1.26 1.18 28.08
CA SER A 333 1.22 1.64 29.47
C SER A 333 -0.01 1.19 30.26
N GLY A 334 -1.05 0.68 29.58
CA GLY A 334 -2.32 0.28 30.21
C GLY A 334 -3.29 1.44 30.45
N ASN A 335 -2.84 2.69 30.32
CA ASN A 335 -3.64 3.87 30.66
C ASN A 335 -4.90 3.98 29.79
N ALA A 336 -4.80 3.67 28.49
CA ALA A 336 -5.95 3.68 27.58
C ALA A 336 -7.00 2.59 27.86
N THR A 337 -6.65 1.54 28.60
CA THR A 337 -7.57 0.43 28.92
C THR A 337 -8.33 0.62 30.24
N GLY A 338 -8.10 1.72 30.96
CA GLY A 338 -8.67 1.95 32.29
C GLY A 338 -8.10 1.05 33.40
N ALA A 339 -7.16 0.15 33.06
CA ALA A 339 -6.60 -0.85 33.98
C ALA A 339 -5.87 -0.26 35.20
N ARG A 340 -5.51 1.03 35.17
CA ARG A 340 -4.82 1.71 36.27
C ARG A 340 -5.75 2.39 37.29
N ASN A 341 -7.04 2.56 36.97
CA ASN A 341 -8.01 3.24 37.84
C ASN A 341 -9.22 2.31 38.14
N VAL A 342 -9.06 1.38 39.08
CA VAL A 342 -10.13 0.48 39.58
C VAL A 342 -11.15 1.23 40.48
N GLY A 343 -11.44 2.50 40.22
CA GLY A 343 -12.29 3.29 41.13
C GLY A 343 -12.82 4.62 40.62
N SER A 344 -12.55 5.00 39.38
CA SER A 344 -13.21 6.13 38.73
C SER A 344 -13.93 5.62 37.50
N GLU A 345 -15.24 5.86 37.40
CA GLU A 345 -16.00 5.73 36.16
C GLU A 345 -15.12 6.23 34.99
N SER A 346 -14.87 5.37 34.00
CA SER A 346 -14.04 5.74 32.86
C SER A 346 -14.65 6.96 32.18
N GLU A 347 -13.94 8.09 32.18
CA GLU A 347 -14.35 9.34 31.51
C GLU A 347 -14.63 9.14 30.01
N ALA A 348 -14.11 8.06 29.41
CA ALA A 348 -14.53 7.59 28.10
C ALA A 348 -15.43 6.37 28.29
N GLY A 349 -16.74 6.53 28.14
CA GLY A 349 -17.71 5.42 28.11
C GLY A 349 -17.53 4.52 26.89
N VAL A 350 -16.35 3.93 26.72
CA VAL A 350 -15.92 3.04 25.63
C VAL A 350 -15.25 1.78 26.21
N ASN A 351 -15.57 0.62 25.66
CA ASN A 351 -14.98 -0.66 26.02
C ASN A 351 -13.57 -0.75 25.44
N PRO A 352 -12.54 -0.96 26.28
CA PRO A 352 -11.16 -0.93 25.84
C PRO A 352 -10.77 -2.11 24.94
N ILE A 353 -11.53 -3.22 24.98
CA ILE A 353 -11.26 -4.42 24.17
C ILE A 353 -11.92 -4.29 22.80
N THR A 354 -13.23 -4.04 22.76
CA THR A 354 -14.03 -4.02 21.53
C THR A 354 -14.08 -2.64 20.86
N GLY A 355 -13.71 -1.57 21.57
CA GLY A 355 -13.85 -0.18 21.15
C GLY A 355 -15.30 0.31 21.08
N GLN A 356 -16.28 -0.50 21.50
CA GLN A 356 -17.71 -0.14 21.49
C GLN A 356 -18.04 0.85 22.61
N ARG A 357 -18.98 1.76 22.38
CA ARG A 357 -19.51 2.66 23.39
C ARG A 357 -20.30 1.85 24.41
N LEU A 358 -20.01 2.05 25.70
CA LEU A 358 -20.60 1.27 26.80
C LEU A 358 -22.11 1.44 26.89
N SER A 359 -22.64 2.60 26.52
CA SER A 359 -24.10 2.84 26.47
C SER A 359 -24.81 2.08 25.36
N ALA A 360 -24.08 1.63 24.34
CA ALA A 360 -24.61 0.86 23.21
C ALA A 360 -24.33 -0.64 23.33
N GLU A 361 -23.64 -1.07 24.38
CA GLU A 361 -23.47 -2.49 24.69
C GLU A 361 -24.81 -3.04 25.21
N GLU A 362 -25.43 -3.92 24.42
CA GLU A 362 -26.53 -4.75 24.90
C GLU A 362 -26.00 -5.61 26.06
N GLY A 363 -26.47 -5.35 27.28
CA GLY A 363 -26.10 -6.12 28.48
C GLY A 363 -25.41 -5.34 29.61
N ARG A 364 -25.42 -4.00 29.59
CA ARG A 364 -24.83 -3.16 30.66
C ARG A 364 -25.78 -2.63 31.72
N ASP A 365 -26.97 -3.21 31.86
CA ASP A 365 -27.58 -3.26 33.20
C ASP A 365 -26.77 -4.29 33.99
N GLY A 366 -26.03 -3.83 35.01
CA GLY A 366 -24.95 -4.55 35.71
C GLY A 366 -25.33 -5.81 36.50
N SER A 367 -26.27 -6.63 36.04
CA SER A 367 -26.68 -7.92 36.64
C SER A 367 -27.64 -8.67 35.70
N GLY A 368 -27.29 -8.78 34.41
CA GLY A 368 -28.24 -9.18 33.38
C GLY A 368 -27.71 -10.08 32.26
N GLY A 369 -26.57 -10.77 32.44
CA GLY A 369 -26.60 -12.15 31.94
C GLY A 369 -27.78 -12.78 32.66
N GLN A 370 -28.79 -13.25 31.93
CA GLN A 370 -29.86 -14.08 32.49
C GLN A 370 -29.19 -14.93 33.56
N GLU A 371 -29.50 -14.73 34.86
CA GLU A 371 -28.76 -15.37 35.96
C GLU A 371 -28.56 -16.81 35.53
N MET A 372 -27.32 -17.18 35.17
CA MET A 372 -27.10 -18.47 34.56
C MET A 372 -27.70 -19.47 35.53
N SER A 373 -28.60 -20.32 35.04
CA SER A 373 -29.16 -21.34 35.91
C SER A 373 -27.99 -22.12 36.51
N ASP A 374 -28.15 -22.66 37.71
CA ASP A 374 -27.02 -23.31 38.37
C ASP A 374 -26.47 -24.48 37.51
N GLU A 375 -27.31 -25.11 36.69
CA GLU A 375 -26.89 -26.08 35.66
C GLU A 375 -26.02 -25.48 34.53
N GLU A 376 -26.26 -24.24 34.12
CA GLU A 376 -25.42 -23.54 33.13
C GLU A 376 -24.09 -23.12 33.73
N LYS A 377 -24.08 -22.68 35.00
CA LYS A 377 -22.85 -22.40 35.73
C LYS A 377 -22.00 -23.65 35.88
N GLU A 378 -22.61 -24.78 36.23
CA GLU A 378 -21.92 -26.07 36.32
C GLU A 378 -21.34 -26.49 34.96
N ARG A 379 -22.12 -26.36 33.87
CA ARG A 379 -21.62 -26.66 32.51
C ARG A 379 -20.49 -25.73 32.06
N GLU A 380 -20.54 -24.45 32.38
CA GLU A 380 -19.43 -23.52 32.10
C GLU A 380 -18.20 -23.82 32.97
N ALA A 381 -18.40 -24.17 34.24
CA ALA A 381 -17.32 -24.59 35.14
C ALA A 381 -16.65 -25.87 34.64
N GLU A 382 -17.40 -26.86 34.14
CA GLU A 382 -16.86 -28.06 33.51
C GLU A 382 -16.06 -27.74 32.23
N ARG A 383 -16.58 -26.86 31.37
CA ARG A 383 -15.86 -26.41 30.17
C ARG A 383 -14.55 -25.73 30.52
N LEU A 384 -14.56 -24.85 31.53
CA LEU A 384 -13.38 -24.18 32.05
C LEU A 384 -12.39 -25.18 32.65
N PHE A 385 -12.88 -26.16 33.43
CA PHE A 385 -12.07 -27.23 34.00
C PHE A 385 -11.31 -28.00 32.92
N VAL A 386 -12.00 -28.42 31.85
CA VAL A 386 -11.38 -29.12 30.71
C VAL A 386 -10.38 -28.22 29.98
N LEU A 387 -10.66 -26.93 29.86
CA LEU A 387 -9.74 -25.96 29.25
C LEU A 387 -8.44 -25.83 30.07
N PHE A 388 -8.55 -25.74 31.40
CA PHE A 388 -7.40 -25.71 32.32
C PHE A 388 -6.60 -27.02 32.28
N GLU A 389 -7.24 -28.18 32.24
CA GLU A 389 -6.54 -29.46 32.10
C GLU A 389 -5.80 -29.58 30.76
N ARG A 390 -6.42 -29.14 29.65
CA ARG A 390 -5.77 -29.11 28.34
C ARG A 390 -4.59 -28.14 28.32
N LEU A 391 -4.73 -26.96 28.92
CA LEU A 391 -3.63 -26.02 29.06
C LEU A 391 -2.47 -26.62 29.87
N ARG A 392 -2.78 -27.28 30.99
CA ARG A 392 -1.77 -27.97 31.82
C ARG A 392 -1.09 -29.10 31.06
N ALA A 393 -1.84 -29.86 30.27
CA ALA A 393 -1.31 -30.95 29.44
C ALA A 393 -0.37 -30.46 28.32
N THR A 394 -0.53 -29.21 27.85
CA THR A 394 0.41 -28.61 26.89
C THR A 394 1.73 -28.19 27.51
N GLY A 395 1.86 -28.15 28.84
CA GLY A 395 3.12 -27.93 29.56
C GLY A 395 3.71 -26.52 29.47
N VAL A 396 3.00 -25.57 28.86
CA VAL A 396 3.48 -24.19 28.62
C VAL A 396 3.15 -23.24 29.78
N VAL A 397 2.13 -23.55 30.60
CA VAL A 397 1.70 -22.70 31.73
C VAL A 397 1.29 -23.59 32.91
N ASP A 398 1.87 -23.33 34.08
CA ASP A 398 1.53 -24.03 35.33
C ASP A 398 0.35 -23.32 36.02
N ALA A 399 -0.82 -23.39 35.38
CA ALA A 399 -2.03 -22.77 35.89
C ALA A 399 -2.71 -23.69 36.91
N VAL A 400 -2.70 -23.29 38.19
CA VAL A 400 -3.41 -24.01 39.26
C VAL A 400 -4.91 -23.87 39.05
N ASN A 401 -5.60 -24.99 38.92
CA ASN A 401 -7.04 -25.03 38.74
C ASN A 401 -7.73 -24.38 39.97
N PRO A 402 -8.60 -23.36 39.78
CA PRO A 402 -9.26 -22.67 40.89
C PRO A 402 -10.14 -23.61 41.75
N VAL A 403 -10.68 -24.69 41.18
CA VAL A 403 -11.42 -25.71 41.93
C VAL A 403 -10.48 -26.50 42.84
N GLN A 404 -9.31 -26.88 42.32
CA GLN A 404 -8.30 -27.60 43.09
C GLN A 404 -7.72 -26.74 44.20
N LYS A 405 -7.49 -25.44 43.92
CA LYS A 405 -7.11 -24.46 44.95
C LYS A 405 -8.19 -24.29 46.02
N ALA A 406 -9.48 -24.29 45.66
CA ALA A 406 -10.57 -24.20 46.64
C ALA A 406 -10.71 -25.47 47.50
N VAL A 407 -10.39 -26.64 46.94
CA VAL A 407 -10.27 -27.91 47.67
C VAL A 407 -9.08 -27.89 48.62
N ASP A 408 -7.92 -27.42 48.16
CA ASP A 408 -6.70 -27.28 48.97
C ASP A 408 -6.87 -26.24 50.09
N GLU A 409 -7.68 -25.20 49.86
CA GLU A 409 -8.05 -24.17 50.85
C GLU A 409 -9.19 -24.60 51.80
N GLY A 410 -9.73 -25.82 51.65
CA GLY A 410 -10.72 -26.41 52.56
C GLY A 410 -12.10 -25.75 52.50
N ARG A 411 -12.50 -25.17 51.36
CA ARG A 411 -13.80 -24.47 51.19
C ARG A 411 -14.93 -25.34 50.60
N PHE A 412 -14.73 -26.65 50.49
CA PHE A 412 -15.76 -27.58 50.05
C PHE A 412 -16.52 -28.15 51.26
N GLU A 413 -17.79 -27.78 51.42
CA GLU A 413 -18.72 -28.53 52.29
C GLU A 413 -19.43 -29.57 51.41
N GLU A 414 -19.14 -30.86 51.64
CA GLU A 414 -19.93 -31.95 51.07
C GLU A 414 -21.30 -31.97 51.77
N ILE A 415 -22.37 -31.70 51.01
CA ILE A 415 -23.75 -31.81 51.50
C ILE A 415 -24.12 -33.31 51.52
N PRO A 416 -24.68 -33.84 52.63
CA PRO A 416 -24.96 -35.28 52.82
C PRO A 416 -26.06 -35.87 51.93
#